data_AF-A0A831T164-F1
#
_entry.id   AF-A0A831T164-F1
#
_cell.length_a   1.000
_cell.length_b   1.000
_cell.length_c   1.000
_cell.angle_alpha   90.00
_cell.angle_beta   90.00
_cell.angle_gamma   90.00
#
_symmetry.space_group_name_H-M   'P 1'
#
loop_
_entity.id
_entity.type
_entity.pdbx_description
1 polymer ?
#
loop_
_entity_poly.entity_id
_entity_poly.type
_entity_poly.pdbx_seq_one_letter_code
_entity_poly.pdbx_strand_id
1 'polypeptide(L)'
;MSITITIPAELEPLILGRARATGESIEEVTIGLIKQGLQQQQAALTFDEILAPFRKEVAASGMTDEELDALFMQARRDYARENQEQD
;
A
#
# COMPACT_ATOMS: atom_id res chain seq x y z
N MET A 1 -20.41 -16.96 7.41
CA MET A 1 -19.98 -18.34 7.12
C MET A 1 -18.81 -18.65 8.02
N SER A 2 -18.73 -19.86 8.58
CA SER A 2 -17.58 -20.31 9.37
C SER A 2 -16.79 -21.36 8.59
N ILE A 3 -15.48 -21.30 8.70
CA ILE A 3 -14.55 -22.31 8.20
C ILE A 3 -13.68 -22.78 9.36
N THR A 4 -13.45 -24.09 9.46
CA THR A 4 -12.52 -24.66 10.42
C THR A 4 -11.28 -25.08 9.66
N ILE A 5 -10.12 -24.57 10.07
CA ILE A 5 -8.83 -24.88 9.47
C ILE A 5 -7.91 -25.47 10.52
N THR A 6 -7.24 -26.57 10.18
CA THR A 6 -6.16 -27.13 10.99
C THR A 6 -4.87 -26.48 10.53
N ILE A 7 -4.18 -25.82 11.45
CA ILE A 7 -2.88 -25.19 11.18
C ILE A 7 -1.75 -26.06 11.74
N PRO A 8 -0.54 -26.00 11.15
CA PRO A 8 0.64 -26.60 11.76
C PRO A 8 0.90 -26.04 13.17
N ALA A 9 1.38 -26.90 14.07
CA ALA A 9 1.56 -26.56 15.50
C ALA A 9 2.58 -25.42 15.71
N GLU A 10 3.53 -25.26 14.81
CA GLU A 10 4.51 -24.19 14.81
C GLU A 10 3.91 -22.79 14.57
N LEU A 11 2.73 -22.68 13.95
CA LEU A 11 2.09 -21.40 13.66
C LEU A 11 1.22 -20.89 14.83
N GLU A 12 0.70 -21.79 15.66
CA GLU A 12 -0.10 -21.45 16.84
C GLU A 12 0.59 -20.43 17.77
N PRO A 13 1.86 -20.65 18.21
CA PRO A 13 2.53 -19.68 19.09
C PRO A 13 2.80 -18.33 18.40
N LEU A 14 2.97 -18.31 17.08
CA LEU A 14 3.19 -17.07 16.32
C LEU A 14 1.92 -16.22 16.26
N ILE A 15 0.76 -16.84 16.00
CA ILE A 15 -0.54 -16.16 15.98
C ILE A 15 -0.88 -15.65 17.38
N LEU A 16 -0.69 -16.48 18.41
CA LEU A 16 -0.90 -16.10 19.81
C LEU A 16 0.02 -14.95 20.24
N GLY A 17 1.30 -15.00 19.84
CA GLY A 17 2.27 -13.96 20.13
C GLY A 17 1.87 -12.63 19.51
N ARG A 18 1.44 -12.64 18.24
CA ARG A 18 0.98 -11.44 17.53
C ARG A 18 -0.28 -10.86 18.16
N ALA A 19 -1.28 -11.68 18.46
CA ALA A 19 -2.51 -11.26 19.14
C ALA A 19 -2.22 -10.55 20.47
N ARG A 20 -1.31 -11.10 21.28
CA ARG A 20 -0.87 -10.46 22.54
C ARG A 20 -0.15 -9.13 22.29
N ALA A 21 0.70 -9.06 21.27
CA ALA A 21 1.47 -7.87 20.97
C ALA A 21 0.62 -6.72 20.42
N THR A 22 -0.43 -7.04 19.65
CA THR A 22 -1.33 -6.03 19.04
C THR A 22 -2.57 -5.74 19.88
N GLY A 23 -2.84 -6.55 20.92
CA GLY A 23 -4.07 -6.46 21.72
C GLY A 23 -5.32 -6.94 20.98
N GLU A 24 -5.14 -7.59 19.83
CA GLU A 24 -6.20 -8.14 19.00
C GLU A 24 -6.55 -9.58 19.44
N SER A 25 -7.76 -10.03 19.10
CA SER A 25 -8.12 -11.42 19.26
C SER A 25 -7.39 -12.32 18.27
N ILE A 26 -7.28 -13.61 18.59
CA ILE A 26 -6.72 -14.64 17.70
C ILE A 26 -7.48 -14.64 16.35
N GLU A 27 -8.80 -14.45 16.39
CA GLU A 27 -9.65 -14.45 15.21
C GLU A 27 -9.35 -13.25 14.30
N GLU A 28 -9.22 -12.04 14.86
CA GLU A 28 -8.86 -10.84 14.11
C GLU A 28 -7.50 -10.96 13.44
N VAL A 29 -6.49 -11.44 14.17
CA VAL A 29 -5.14 -11.69 13.63
C VAL A 29 -5.20 -12.71 12.50
N THR A 30 -5.93 -13.80 12.70
CA THR A 30 -6.04 -14.89 11.70
C THR A 30 -6.74 -14.40 10.44
N ILE A 31 -7.85 -13.66 10.56
CA ILE A 31 -8.56 -13.06 9.43
C ILE A 31 -7.65 -12.07 8.69
N GLY A 32 -6.88 -11.25 9.41
CA GLY A 32 -5.93 -10.32 8.82
C GLY A 32 -4.85 -11.02 7.99
N LEU A 33 -4.26 -12.09 8.53
CA LEU A 33 -3.27 -12.91 7.82
C LEU A 33 -3.84 -13.56 6.56
N ILE A 34 -5.07 -14.09 6.63
CA ILE A 34 -5.75 -14.67 5.46
C ILE A 34 -6.00 -13.60 4.40
N LYS A 35 -6.53 -12.42 4.78
CA LYS A 35 -6.74 -11.29 3.85
C LYS A 35 -5.44 -10.89 3.16
N GLN A 36 -4.36 -10.76 3.91
CA GLN A 36 -3.05 -10.39 3.36
C GLN A 36 -2.53 -11.43 2.36
N GLY A 37 -2.66 -12.73 2.67
CA GLY A 37 -2.27 -13.81 1.76
C GLY A 37 -3.10 -13.85 0.47
N LEU A 38 -4.40 -13.55 0.56
CA LEU A 38 -5.29 -13.49 -0.60
C LEU A 38 -5.04 -12.23 -1.45
N GLN A 39 -4.65 -11.11 -0.85
CA GLN A 39 -4.29 -9.89 -1.57
C GLN A 39 -3.02 -10.07 -2.42
N GLN A 40 -2.06 -10.88 -1.98
CA GLN A 40 -0.86 -11.18 -2.78
C GLN A 40 -1.15 -12.02 -4.04
N GLN A 41 -2.31 -12.67 -4.12
CA GLN A 41 -2.74 -13.44 -5.30
C GLN A 41 -3.49 -12.61 -6.34
N GLN A 42 -3.94 -11.40 -6.00
CA GLN A 42 -4.31 -10.43 -7.02
C GLN A 42 -3.02 -9.99 -7.68
N ALA A 43 -2.86 -10.31 -8.97
CA ALA A 43 -1.74 -9.85 -9.77
C ALA A 43 -1.55 -8.36 -9.48
N ALA A 44 -0.44 -8.02 -8.81
CA ALA A 44 -0.12 -6.64 -8.53
C ALA A 44 -0.17 -5.94 -9.89
N LEU A 45 -0.97 -4.87 -9.98
CA LEU A 45 -1.06 -4.08 -11.19
C LEU A 45 0.37 -3.78 -11.64
N THR A 46 0.65 -4.02 -12.91
CA THR A 46 1.92 -3.66 -13.51
C THR A 46 2.13 -2.15 -13.37
N PHE A 47 3.38 -1.71 -13.39
CA PHE A 47 3.69 -0.28 -13.31
C PHE A 47 2.97 0.53 -14.40
N ASP A 48 2.78 -0.04 -15.59
CA ASP A 48 2.01 0.57 -16.67
C ASP A 48 0.51 0.67 -16.35
N GLU A 49 -0.09 -0.34 -15.73
CA GLU A 49 -1.50 -0.29 -15.30
C GLU A 49 -1.72 0.73 -14.18
N ILE A 50 -0.76 0.84 -13.26
CA ILE A 50 -0.78 1.85 -12.20
C ILE A 50 -0.72 3.26 -12.78
N LEU A 51 0.12 3.48 -13.80
CA LEU A 51 0.31 4.81 -14.41
C LEU A 51 -0.69 5.15 -15.52
N ALA A 52 -1.46 4.19 -16.03
CA ALA A 52 -2.39 4.43 -17.12
C ALA A 52 -3.39 5.57 -16.86
N PRO A 53 -4.01 5.73 -15.67
CA PRO A 53 -4.88 6.86 -15.38
C PRO A 53 -4.14 8.20 -15.44
N PHE A 54 -2.96 8.27 -14.82
CA PHE A 54 -2.14 9.48 -14.80
C PHE A 54 -1.73 9.91 -16.21
N ARG A 55 -1.27 8.97 -17.06
CA ARG A 55 -0.93 9.26 -18.47
C ARG A 55 -2.13 9.81 -19.26
N LYS A 56 -3.34 9.32 -18.99
CA LYS A 56 -4.57 9.86 -19.60
C LYS A 56 -4.86 11.28 -19.15
N GLU A 57 -4.69 11.57 -17.86
CA GLU A 57 -4.89 12.92 -17.31
C GLU A 57 -3.88 13.92 -17.88
N VAL A 58 -2.61 13.54 -17.97
CA VAL A 58 -1.56 14.37 -18.60
C VAL A 58 -1.86 14.60 -20.09
N ALA A 59 -2.29 13.57 -20.83
CA ALA A 59 -2.67 13.75 -22.23
C ALA A 59 -3.90 14.65 -22.38
N ALA A 60 -4.87 14.54 -21.47
CA ALA A 60 -6.10 15.35 -21.48
C ALA A 60 -5.88 16.80 -21.05
N SER A 61 -4.86 17.08 -20.22
CA SER A 61 -4.52 18.43 -19.80
C SER A 61 -3.92 19.27 -20.93
N GLY A 62 -3.35 18.63 -21.94
CA GLY A 62 -2.68 19.29 -23.05
C GLY A 62 -1.36 19.97 -22.66
N MET A 63 -0.81 19.65 -21.47
CA MET A 63 0.50 20.14 -21.03
C MET A 63 1.60 19.62 -21.95
N THR A 64 2.60 20.45 -22.22
CA THR A 64 3.84 19.99 -22.86
C THR A 64 4.72 19.24 -21.85
N ASP A 65 5.70 18.50 -22.35
CA ASP A 65 6.66 17.79 -21.50
C ASP A 65 7.45 18.78 -20.61
N GLU A 66 7.78 19.97 -21.12
CA GLU A 66 8.47 21.01 -20.35
C GLU A 66 7.59 21.58 -19.23
N GLU A 67 6.28 21.74 -19.48
CA GLU A 67 5.33 22.21 -18.47
C GLU A 67 5.14 21.17 -17.35
N LEU A 68 5.11 19.89 -17.73
CA LEU A 68 5.05 18.79 -16.77
C LEU A 68 6.32 18.73 -15.91
N ASP A 69 7.50 18.85 -16.51
CA ASP A 69 8.78 18.87 -15.79
C ASP A 69 8.85 20.05 -14.81
N ALA A 70 8.43 21.25 -15.26
CA ALA A 70 8.37 22.43 -14.42
C ALA A 70 7.45 22.24 -13.20
N LEU A 71 6.29 21.59 -13.38
CA LEU A 71 5.35 21.26 -12.31
C LEU A 71 5.99 20.37 -11.24
N PHE A 72 6.65 19.28 -11.65
CA PHE A 72 7.33 18.38 -10.71
C PHE A 72 8.49 19.06 -9.99
N MET A 73 9.28 19.84 -10.70
CA MET A 73 10.41 20.59 -10.12
C MET A 73 9.95 21.63 -9.12
N GLN A 74 8.81 22.29 -9.37
CA GLN A 74 8.19 23.21 -8.43
C GLN A 74 7.69 22.48 -7.17
N ALA A 75 6.92 21.41 -7.32
CA ALA A 75 6.43 20.60 -6.19
C ALA A 75 7.58 20.09 -5.31
N ARG A 76 8.68 19.67 -5.92
CA ARG A 76 9.89 19.23 -5.19
C ARG A 76 10.53 20.37 -4.40
N ARG A 77 10.61 21.59 -4.96
CA ARG A 77 11.14 22.76 -4.26
C ARG A 77 10.24 23.18 -3.10
N ASP A 78 8.93 23.14 -3.30
CA ASP A 78 7.95 23.51 -2.27
C ASP A 78 8.03 22.55 -1.09
N TYR A 79 8.08 21.23 -1.33
CA TYR A 79 8.30 20.22 -0.29
C TYR A 79 9.61 20.42 0.48
N ALA A 80 10.71 20.72 -0.23
CA ALA A 80 12.00 20.97 0.40
C ALA A 80 11.98 22.21 1.30
N ARG A 81 11.25 23.27 0.90
CA ARG A 81 11.07 24.48 1.71
C ARG A 81 10.24 24.19 2.96
N GLU A 82 9.12 23.49 2.81
CA GLU A 82 8.23 23.15 3.94
C GLU A 82 8.93 22.32 5.02
N ASN A 83 9.82 21.40 4.64
CA ASN A 83 10.59 20.60 5.59
C ASN A 83 11.78 21.37 6.21
N GLN A 84 12.30 22.41 5.56
CA GLN A 84 13.36 23.26 6.13
C GLN A 84 12.82 24.27 7.15
N GLU A 85 11.53 24.60 7.09
CA GLU A 85 10.86 25.52 8.03
C GLU A 85 10.38 24.83 9.32
N GLN A 86 10.52 23.51 9.42
CA GLN A 86 10.10 22.69 10.58
C GLN A 86 11.27 22.24 11.48
N ASP A 87 12.52 22.57 11.14
CA ASP A 87 13.74 22.34 11.93
C ASP A 87 14.27 23.66 12.54
#